data_AF-A0A952I7U9-F1
#
_entry.id   AF-A0A952I7U9-F1
#
_cell.length_a   1.000
_cell.length_b   1.000
_cell.length_c   1.000
_cell.angle_alpha   90.00
_cell.angle_beta   90.00
_cell.angle_gamma   90.00
#
_symmetry.space_group_name_H-M   'P 1'
#
loop_
_entity.id
_entity.type
_entity.pdbx_description
1 polymer ?
#
loop_
_entity_poly.entity_id
_entity_poly.type
_entity_poly.pdbx_seq_one_letter_code
_entity_poly.pdbx_strand_id
1 'polypeptide(L)'
;MSNWAKVFSLLNAHRVSYAENVEENPAFALISAELKQSLSQLSTMQQAFKALQSQQKLARAKVSQLAASIEEYEGYAASALNKQQSELALEVAAKIAEFESQRKTEQNAIQQRQGDLSLLQQSMPLCEQHHKRLKHQLDTLKAVVNVLHAQATVAVREGGEVPKHRTALDALKKIRDKNAAEQAQLQAASDLAADVDAQSLREKLKAAGIIDSGHSAETVLQRIAAQVNAASEPGN
;
A
#
# COMPACT_ATOMS: atom_id res chain seq x y z
N MET A 1 -22.22 11.51 0.71
CA MET A 1 -23.10 10.89 1.73
C MET A 1 -22.48 9.58 2.20
N SER A 2 -22.33 9.37 3.52
CA SER A 2 -21.79 8.12 4.11
C SER A 2 -22.64 6.90 3.70
N ASN A 3 -22.02 5.74 3.46
CA ASN A 3 -22.72 4.49 3.13
C ASN A 3 -23.78 4.13 4.18
N TRP A 4 -23.55 4.47 5.44
CA TRP A 4 -24.53 4.30 6.52
C TRP A 4 -25.77 5.18 6.40
N ALA A 5 -25.63 6.39 5.85
CA ALA A 5 -26.79 7.27 5.63
C ALA A 5 -27.71 6.68 4.55
N LYS A 6 -27.11 6.09 3.49
CA LYS A 6 -27.84 5.40 2.43
C LYS A 6 -28.51 4.12 2.93
N VAL A 7 -27.78 3.31 3.71
CA VAL A 7 -28.32 2.12 4.39
C VAL A 7 -29.52 2.50 5.26
N PHE A 8 -29.39 3.56 6.06
CA PHE A 8 -30.47 4.02 6.93
C PHE A 8 -31.68 4.55 6.16
N SER A 9 -31.47 5.30 5.08
CA SER A 9 -32.58 5.79 4.25
C SER A 9 -33.32 4.63 3.57
N LEU A 10 -32.59 3.63 3.08
CA LEU A 10 -33.18 2.44 2.45
C LEU A 10 -33.99 1.61 3.46
N LEU A 11 -33.43 1.41 4.66
CA LEU A 11 -34.09 0.71 5.76
C LEU A 11 -35.36 1.45 6.25
N ASN A 12 -35.32 2.77 6.31
CA ASN A 12 -36.47 3.59 6.72
C ASN A 12 -37.54 3.68 5.62
N ALA A 13 -37.15 3.59 4.34
CA ALA A 13 -38.08 3.54 3.22
C ALA A 13 -38.80 2.19 3.11
N HIS A 14 -38.13 1.07 3.43
CA HIS A 14 -38.67 -0.29 3.33
C HIS A 14 -39.29 -0.82 4.64
N ARG A 15 -39.92 0.04 5.44
CA ARG A 15 -40.47 -0.37 6.74
C ARG A 15 -41.65 -1.36 6.69
N VAL A 16 -42.30 -1.46 5.53
CA VAL A 16 -43.47 -2.31 5.31
C VAL A 16 -43.08 -3.74 4.90
N SER A 17 -41.91 -3.96 4.28
CA SER A 17 -41.54 -5.27 3.73
C SER A 17 -40.80 -6.20 4.71
N TYR A 18 -40.59 -5.81 5.97
CA TYR A 18 -39.94 -6.68 6.96
C TYR A 18 -40.70 -7.98 7.23
N ALA A 19 -41.98 -8.07 6.86
CA ALA A 19 -42.80 -9.25 7.06
C ALA A 19 -42.61 -10.34 6.00
N GLU A 20 -42.16 -9.99 4.78
CA GLU A 20 -42.18 -10.92 3.64
C GLU A 20 -40.80 -11.51 3.30
N ASN A 21 -39.72 -10.72 3.24
CA ASN A 21 -38.37 -11.25 2.98
C ASN A 21 -37.24 -10.38 3.57
N VAL A 22 -36.49 -10.93 4.53
CA VAL A 22 -35.31 -10.28 5.15
C VAL A 22 -34.15 -10.10 4.17
N GLU A 23 -33.97 -11.06 3.25
CA GLU A 23 -32.83 -11.12 2.33
C GLU A 23 -32.96 -10.14 1.15
N GLU A 24 -34.16 -9.66 0.84
CA GLU A 24 -34.44 -8.73 -0.26
C GLU A 24 -34.21 -7.25 0.11
N ASN A 25 -33.68 -6.97 1.31
CA ASN A 25 -33.48 -5.59 1.74
C ASN A 25 -32.38 -4.89 0.91
N PRO A 26 -32.68 -3.78 0.22
CA PRO A 26 -31.70 -3.09 -0.62
C PRO A 26 -30.49 -2.55 0.15
N ALA A 27 -30.61 -2.35 1.46
CA ALA A 27 -29.48 -1.98 2.32
C ALA A 27 -28.44 -3.12 2.44
N PHE A 28 -28.89 -4.38 2.43
CA PHE A 28 -28.01 -5.56 2.41
C PHE A 28 -27.28 -5.69 1.08
N ALA A 29 -28.00 -5.48 -0.03
CA ALA A 29 -27.42 -5.49 -1.37
C ALA A 29 -26.33 -4.41 -1.52
N LEU A 30 -26.54 -3.22 -0.96
CA LEU A 30 -25.57 -2.13 -1.01
C LEU A 30 -24.25 -2.50 -0.29
N ILE A 31 -24.31 -2.96 0.96
CA ILE A 31 -23.09 -3.32 1.72
C ILE A 31 -22.41 -4.55 1.11
N SER A 32 -23.17 -5.53 0.62
CA SER A 32 -22.60 -6.73 0.01
C SER A 32 -21.89 -6.44 -1.33
N ALA A 33 -22.43 -5.52 -2.14
CA ALA A 33 -21.75 -5.03 -3.34
C ALA A 33 -20.43 -4.32 -2.99
N GLU A 34 -20.45 -3.44 -1.99
CA GLU A 34 -19.25 -2.76 -1.51
C GLU A 34 -18.21 -3.76 -0.96
N LEU A 35 -18.64 -4.80 -0.23
CA LEU A 35 -17.76 -5.85 0.29
C LEU A 35 -17.09 -6.64 -0.83
N LYS A 36 -17.85 -6.98 -1.88
CA LYS A 36 -17.32 -7.63 -3.09
C LYS A 36 -16.33 -6.73 -3.81
N GLN A 37 -16.64 -5.44 -3.94
CA GLN A 37 -15.73 -4.46 -4.53
C GLN A 37 -14.42 -4.34 -3.74
N SER A 38 -14.50 -4.17 -2.42
CA SER A 38 -13.31 -4.10 -1.56
C SER A 38 -12.46 -5.38 -1.64
N LEU A 39 -13.08 -6.56 -1.70
CA LEU A 39 -12.35 -7.81 -1.91
C LEU A 39 -11.68 -7.88 -3.29
N SER A 40 -12.36 -7.42 -4.34
CA SER A 40 -11.78 -7.35 -5.69
C SER A 40 -10.61 -6.37 -5.76
N GLN A 41 -10.68 -5.23 -5.05
CA GLN A 41 -9.58 -4.29 -4.96
C GLN A 41 -8.38 -4.92 -4.26
N LEU A 42 -8.59 -5.61 -3.14
CA LEU A 42 -7.53 -6.35 -2.44
C LEU A 42 -6.85 -7.38 -3.33
N SER A 43 -7.62 -8.17 -4.08
CA SER A 43 -7.05 -9.18 -4.98
C SER A 43 -6.27 -8.54 -6.12
N THR A 44 -6.76 -7.45 -6.70
CA THR A 44 -6.03 -6.66 -7.71
C THR A 44 -4.73 -6.08 -7.14
N MET A 45 -4.75 -5.52 -5.93
CA MET A 45 -3.54 -5.02 -5.26
C MET A 45 -2.51 -6.12 -5.04
N GLN A 46 -2.94 -7.30 -4.58
CA GLN A 46 -2.06 -8.46 -4.41
C GLN A 46 -1.46 -8.95 -5.73
N GLN A 47 -2.25 -8.98 -6.81
CA GLN A 47 -1.77 -9.34 -8.14
C GLN A 47 -0.75 -8.32 -8.66
N ALA A 48 -1.05 -7.03 -8.53
CA ALA A 48 -0.14 -5.95 -8.91
C ALA A 48 1.17 -6.01 -8.11
N PHE A 49 1.09 -6.26 -6.80
CA PHE A 49 2.26 -6.42 -5.93
C PHE A 49 3.16 -7.55 -6.41
N LYS A 50 2.59 -8.74 -6.70
CA LYS A 50 3.35 -9.89 -7.21
C LYS A 50 3.98 -9.59 -8.59
N ALA A 51 3.23 -8.93 -9.47
CA ALA A 51 3.73 -8.56 -10.80
C ALA A 51 4.92 -7.59 -10.70
N LEU A 52 4.81 -6.53 -9.89
CA LEU A 52 5.88 -5.57 -9.66
C LEU A 52 7.10 -6.21 -9.00
N GLN A 53 6.89 -7.10 -8.03
CA GLN A 53 7.98 -7.84 -7.39
C GLN A 53 8.73 -8.74 -8.39
N SER A 54 8.00 -9.42 -9.27
CA SER A 54 8.59 -10.24 -10.35
C SER A 54 9.43 -9.38 -11.30
N GLN A 55 8.87 -8.27 -11.78
CA GLN A 55 9.58 -7.34 -12.67
C GLN A 55 10.81 -6.73 -12.00
N GLN A 56 10.72 -6.37 -10.72
CA GLN A 56 11.86 -5.87 -9.95
C GLN A 56 12.97 -6.93 -9.85
N LYS A 57 12.61 -8.21 -9.62
CA LYS A 57 13.58 -9.30 -9.57
C LYS A 57 14.30 -9.49 -10.91
N LEU A 58 13.55 -9.46 -12.02
CA LEU A 58 14.13 -9.54 -13.36
C LEU A 58 15.07 -8.36 -13.66
N ALA A 59 14.67 -7.14 -13.32
CA ALA A 59 15.51 -5.97 -13.51
C ALA A 59 16.80 -6.02 -12.67
N ARG A 60 16.72 -6.50 -11.41
CA ARG A 60 17.91 -6.73 -10.58
C ARG A 60 18.86 -7.75 -11.19
N ALA A 61 18.32 -8.84 -11.74
CA ALA A 61 19.15 -9.83 -12.44
C ALA A 61 19.85 -9.23 -13.66
N LYS A 62 19.15 -8.41 -14.46
CA LYS A 62 19.76 -7.68 -15.58
C LYS A 62 20.86 -6.71 -15.13
N VAL A 63 20.63 -5.93 -14.07
CA VAL A 63 21.65 -5.04 -13.50
C VAL A 63 22.89 -5.82 -13.09
N SER A 64 22.72 -6.99 -12.48
CA SER A 64 23.84 -7.87 -12.12
C SER A 64 24.59 -8.41 -13.34
N GLN A 65 23.87 -8.79 -14.40
CA GLN A 65 24.49 -9.25 -15.65
C GLN A 65 25.26 -8.12 -16.33
N LEU A 66 24.67 -6.93 -16.45
CA LEU A 66 25.34 -5.76 -17.01
C LEU A 66 26.57 -5.36 -16.19
N ALA A 67 26.52 -5.47 -14.86
CA ALA A 67 27.68 -5.21 -14.02
C ALA A 67 28.84 -6.19 -14.29
N ALA A 68 28.54 -7.50 -14.44
CA ALA A 68 29.56 -8.49 -14.80
C ALA A 68 30.13 -8.25 -16.20
N SER A 69 29.29 -7.90 -17.18
CA SER A 69 29.77 -7.53 -18.53
C SER A 69 30.61 -6.27 -18.52
N ILE A 70 30.29 -5.27 -17.69
CA ILE A 70 31.14 -4.07 -17.56
C ILE A 70 32.52 -4.46 -17.03
N GLU A 71 32.59 -5.26 -15.96
CA GLU A 71 33.86 -5.71 -15.37
C GLU A 71 34.72 -6.52 -16.36
N GLU A 72 34.10 -7.40 -17.14
CA GLU A 72 34.79 -8.18 -18.18
C GLU A 72 35.38 -7.27 -19.28
N TYR A 73 34.60 -6.30 -19.76
CA TYR A 73 35.03 -5.37 -20.79
C TYR A 73 36.06 -4.36 -20.26
N GLU A 74 35.99 -3.98 -18.98
CA GLU A 74 37.03 -3.18 -18.31
C GLU A 74 38.38 -3.93 -18.31
N GLY A 75 38.37 -5.25 -18.08
CA GLY A 75 39.55 -6.09 -18.21
C GLY A 75 40.12 -6.14 -19.64
N TYR A 76 39.25 -6.20 -20.65
CA TYR A 76 39.65 -6.12 -22.06
C TYR A 76 40.23 -4.75 -22.43
N ALA A 77 39.63 -3.66 -21.94
CA ALA A 77 40.13 -2.30 -22.16
C ALA A 77 41.53 -2.11 -21.55
N ALA A 78 41.73 -2.57 -20.31
CA ALA A 78 43.03 -2.52 -19.65
C ALA A 78 44.10 -3.33 -20.42
N SER A 79 43.72 -4.52 -20.93
CA SER A 79 44.60 -5.36 -21.74
C SER A 79 44.96 -4.72 -23.08
N ALA A 80 44.02 -4.04 -23.75
CA ALA A 80 44.25 -3.32 -25.00
C ALA A 80 45.18 -2.11 -24.81
N LEU A 81 45.00 -1.36 -23.72
CA LEU A 81 45.88 -0.24 -23.35
C LEU A 81 47.32 -0.71 -23.07
N ASN A 82 47.49 -1.82 -22.34
CA ASN A 82 48.82 -2.41 -22.09
C ASN A 82 49.52 -2.87 -23.38
N LYS A 83 48.77 -3.25 -24.41
CA LYS A 83 49.30 -3.62 -25.73
C LYS A 83 49.44 -2.44 -26.70
N GLN A 84 49.25 -1.20 -26.22
CA GLN A 84 49.29 0.03 -27.02
C GLN A 84 48.28 0.04 -28.20
N GLN A 85 47.19 -0.71 -28.09
CA GLN A 85 46.11 -0.77 -29.09
C GLN A 85 45.03 0.27 -28.77
N SER A 86 45.36 1.55 -28.93
CA SER A 86 44.51 2.68 -28.51
C SER A 86 43.14 2.72 -29.20
N GLU A 87 43.04 2.32 -30.47
CA GLU A 87 41.77 2.28 -31.20
C GLU A 87 40.82 1.21 -30.62
N LEU A 88 41.33 0.00 -30.36
CA LEU A 88 40.56 -1.08 -29.76
C LEU A 88 40.11 -0.73 -28.33
N ALA A 89 40.97 -0.06 -27.55
CA ALA A 89 40.62 0.40 -26.21
C ALA A 89 39.46 1.42 -26.24
N LEU A 90 39.42 2.30 -27.25
CA LEU A 90 38.36 3.29 -27.43
C LEU A 90 37.02 2.62 -27.79
N GLU A 91 37.03 1.62 -28.68
CA GLU A 91 35.83 0.84 -29.01
C GLU A 91 35.27 0.09 -27.79
N VAL A 92 36.15 -0.54 -27.00
CA VAL A 92 35.74 -1.23 -25.77
C VAL A 92 35.17 -0.24 -24.74
N ALA A 93 35.80 0.93 -24.58
CA ALA A 93 35.30 1.99 -23.70
C ALA A 93 33.93 2.51 -24.14
N ALA A 94 33.69 2.67 -25.45
CA ALA A 94 32.38 3.04 -25.96
C ALA A 94 31.31 1.99 -25.63
N LYS A 95 31.66 0.69 -25.69
CA LYS A 95 30.74 -0.39 -25.33
C LYS A 95 30.44 -0.42 -23.83
N ILE A 96 31.43 -0.17 -22.97
CA ILE A 96 31.24 -0.03 -21.53
C ILE A 96 30.26 1.11 -21.23
N ALA A 97 30.45 2.28 -21.84
CA ALA A 97 29.56 3.43 -21.66
C ALA A 97 28.09 3.10 -22.03
N GLU A 98 27.88 2.30 -23.09
CA GLU A 98 26.55 1.80 -23.46
C GLU A 98 25.95 0.92 -22.35
N PHE A 99 26.71 -0.05 -21.83
CA PHE A 99 26.26 -0.92 -20.75
C PHE A 99 25.99 -0.15 -19.45
N GLU A 100 26.80 0.85 -19.13
CA GLU A 100 26.59 1.72 -17.96
C GLU A 100 25.29 2.52 -18.08
N SER A 101 25.00 3.06 -19.27
CA SER A 101 23.75 3.75 -19.57
C SER A 101 22.53 2.84 -19.40
N GLN A 102 22.61 1.61 -19.93
CA GLN A 102 21.57 0.60 -19.76
C GLN A 102 21.40 0.22 -18.28
N ARG A 103 22.51 0.01 -17.55
CA ARG A 103 22.50 -0.33 -16.11
C ARG A 103 21.83 0.77 -15.30
N LYS A 104 22.15 2.04 -15.58
CA LYS A 104 21.54 3.21 -14.92
C LYS A 104 20.03 3.27 -15.17
N THR A 105 19.60 2.98 -16.39
CA THR A 105 18.17 2.95 -16.75
C THR A 105 17.42 1.87 -15.96
N GLU A 106 17.98 0.65 -15.89
CA GLU A 106 17.38 -0.44 -15.12
C GLU A 106 17.39 -0.16 -13.60
N GLN A 107 18.44 0.49 -13.08
CA GLN A 107 18.50 0.92 -11.69
C GLN A 107 17.41 1.94 -11.34
N ASN A 108 17.18 2.94 -12.20
CA ASN A 108 16.09 3.91 -12.01
C ASN A 108 14.72 3.20 -11.99
N ALA A 109 14.51 2.25 -12.90
CA ALA A 109 13.27 1.47 -12.93
C ALA A 109 13.11 0.58 -11.68
N ILE A 110 14.19 0.07 -11.09
CA ILE A 110 14.14 -0.65 -9.80
C ILE A 110 13.69 0.30 -8.68
N GLN A 111 14.25 1.51 -8.60
CA GLN A 111 13.91 2.48 -7.56
C GLN A 111 12.44 2.92 -7.64
N GLN A 112 11.93 3.19 -8.85
CA GLN A 112 10.51 3.51 -9.06
C GLN A 112 9.61 2.38 -8.55
N ARG A 113 9.90 1.14 -8.95
CA ARG A 113 9.15 -0.04 -8.46
C ARG A 113 9.25 -0.25 -6.96
N GLN A 114 10.36 0.12 -6.31
CA GLN A 114 10.46 0.08 -4.84
C GLN A 114 9.49 1.05 -4.18
N GLY A 115 9.34 2.27 -4.72
CA GLY A 115 8.35 3.23 -4.27
C GLY A 115 6.92 2.67 -4.40
N ASP A 116 6.59 2.11 -5.56
CA ASP A 116 5.26 1.53 -5.81
C ASP A 116 4.96 0.35 -4.89
N LEU A 117 5.94 -0.54 -4.67
CA LEU A 117 5.80 -1.67 -3.75
C LEU A 117 5.60 -1.21 -2.30
N SER A 118 6.31 -0.16 -1.86
CA SER A 118 6.14 0.42 -0.53
C SER A 118 4.74 1.01 -0.36
N LEU A 119 4.23 1.72 -1.38
CA LEU A 119 2.88 2.28 -1.37
C LEU A 119 1.82 1.18 -1.28
N LEU A 120 1.98 0.09 -2.03
CA LEU A 120 1.09 -1.07 -1.95
C LEU A 120 1.16 -1.73 -0.57
N GLN A 121 2.35 -1.88 0.03
CA GLN A 121 2.50 -2.44 1.37
C GLN A 121 1.80 -1.61 2.45
N GLN A 122 1.79 -0.29 2.32
CA GLN A 122 1.11 0.61 3.27
C GLN A 122 -0.42 0.63 3.06
N SER A 123 -0.87 0.54 1.81
CA SER A 123 -2.29 0.64 1.48
C SER A 123 -3.07 -0.69 1.63
N MET A 124 -2.42 -1.84 1.45
CA MET A 124 -3.07 -3.15 1.60
C MET A 124 -3.70 -3.35 2.99
N PRO A 125 -3.01 -3.10 4.13
CA PRO A 125 -3.61 -3.22 5.46
C PRO A 125 -4.82 -2.31 5.68
N LEU A 126 -4.78 -1.09 5.13
CA LEU A 126 -5.90 -0.14 5.22
C LEU A 126 -7.12 -0.67 4.47
N CYS A 127 -6.93 -1.25 3.29
CA CYS A 127 -8.00 -1.88 2.53
C CYS A 127 -8.53 -3.15 3.23
N GLU A 128 -7.68 -3.95 3.85
CA GLU A 128 -8.09 -5.11 4.66
C GLU A 128 -8.90 -4.71 5.89
N GLN A 129 -8.48 -3.66 6.60
CA GLN A 129 -9.22 -3.10 7.73
C GLN A 129 -10.58 -2.57 7.27
N HIS A 130 -10.61 -1.88 6.14
CA HIS A 130 -11.85 -1.41 5.52
C HIS A 130 -12.80 -2.58 5.21
N HIS A 131 -12.29 -3.65 4.61
CA HIS A 131 -13.04 -4.86 4.31
C HIS A 131 -13.63 -5.52 5.58
N LYS A 132 -12.80 -5.69 6.62
CA LYS A 132 -13.25 -6.23 7.93
C LYS A 132 -14.37 -5.39 8.52
N ARG A 133 -14.25 -4.06 8.44
CA ARG A 133 -15.29 -3.13 8.91
C ARG A 133 -16.60 -3.30 8.14
N LEU A 134 -16.57 -3.38 6.81
CA LEU A 134 -17.77 -3.63 6.00
C LEU A 134 -18.44 -4.95 6.37
N LYS A 135 -17.65 -5.99 6.65
CA LYS A 135 -18.17 -7.28 7.11
C LYS A 135 -18.91 -7.16 8.45
N HIS A 136 -18.33 -6.46 9.43
CA HIS A 136 -19.01 -6.20 10.70
C HIS A 136 -20.29 -5.38 10.54
N GLN A 137 -20.30 -4.40 9.63
CA GLN A 137 -21.51 -3.62 9.31
C GLN A 137 -22.61 -4.51 8.71
N LEU A 138 -22.23 -5.44 7.83
CA LEU A 138 -23.14 -6.41 7.24
C LEU A 138 -23.76 -7.32 8.32
N ASP A 139 -22.96 -7.87 9.22
CA ASP A 139 -23.44 -8.76 10.29
C ASP A 139 -24.34 -8.02 11.28
N THR A 140 -24.00 -6.78 11.61
CA THR A 140 -24.86 -5.90 12.43
C THR A 140 -26.19 -5.63 11.74
N LEU A 141 -26.17 -5.34 10.43
CA LEU A 141 -27.38 -5.11 9.66
C LEU A 141 -28.27 -6.36 9.62
N LYS A 142 -27.70 -7.54 9.38
CA LYS A 142 -28.43 -8.82 9.46
C LYS A 142 -29.10 -9.00 10.82
N ALA A 143 -28.38 -8.76 11.91
CA ALA A 143 -28.93 -8.89 13.26
C ALA A 143 -30.11 -7.93 13.49
N VAL A 144 -30.00 -6.67 13.05
CA VAL A 144 -31.10 -5.71 13.21
C VAL A 144 -32.31 -6.09 12.36
N VAL A 145 -32.11 -6.50 11.10
CA VAL A 145 -33.24 -6.90 10.24
C VAL A 145 -33.92 -8.16 10.81
N ASN A 146 -33.17 -9.13 11.34
CA ASN A 146 -33.74 -10.31 12.00
C ASN A 146 -34.59 -9.95 13.23
N VAL A 147 -34.13 -8.99 14.05
CA VAL A 147 -34.90 -8.50 15.20
C VAL A 147 -36.18 -7.79 14.74
N LEU A 148 -36.10 -6.96 13.70
CA LEU A 148 -37.27 -6.28 13.12
C LEU A 148 -38.29 -7.28 12.57
N HIS A 149 -37.81 -8.33 11.90
CA HIS A 149 -38.66 -9.41 11.40
C HIS A 149 -39.36 -10.15 12.53
N ALA A 150 -38.63 -10.59 13.56
CA ALA A 150 -39.21 -11.27 14.72
C ALA A 150 -40.25 -10.40 15.44
N GLN A 151 -39.99 -9.09 15.60
CA GLN A 151 -40.95 -8.14 16.17
C GLN A 151 -42.21 -8.02 15.31
N ALA A 152 -42.07 -7.98 13.97
CA ALA A 152 -43.21 -7.94 13.06
C ALA A 152 -44.06 -9.22 13.14
N THR A 153 -43.43 -10.40 13.18
CA THR A 153 -44.13 -11.68 13.30
C THR A 153 -44.92 -11.81 14.61
N VAL A 154 -44.36 -11.36 15.74
CA VAL A 154 -45.05 -11.38 17.04
C VAL A 154 -46.24 -10.42 17.06
N ALA A 155 -46.08 -9.21 16.53
CA ALA A 155 -47.17 -8.23 16.48
C ALA A 155 -48.36 -8.70 15.62
N VAL A 156 -48.10 -9.41 14.51
CA VAL A 156 -49.15 -10.03 13.68
C VAL A 156 -49.88 -11.14 14.44
N ARG A 157 -49.19 -11.89 15.31
CA ARG A 157 -49.79 -13.02 16.06
C ARG A 157 -50.65 -12.60 17.25
N GLU A 158 -50.34 -11.49 17.92
CA GLU A 158 -51.05 -11.08 19.14
C GLU A 158 -52.28 -10.19 18.90
N GLY A 159 -52.61 -9.84 17.65
CA GLY A 159 -53.83 -9.08 17.32
C GLY A 159 -53.91 -7.68 17.94
N GLY A 160 -52.84 -7.19 18.55
CA GLY A 160 -52.75 -5.90 19.25
C GLY A 160 -51.93 -4.86 18.50
N GLU A 161 -52.14 -3.58 18.86
CA GLU A 161 -51.33 -2.45 18.37
C GLU A 161 -49.84 -2.73 18.55
N VAL A 162 -49.08 -2.58 17.47
CA VAL A 162 -47.64 -2.86 17.43
C VAL A 162 -46.92 -2.02 18.50
N PRO A 163 -46.18 -2.62 19.46
CA PRO A 163 -45.35 -1.84 20.37
C PRO A 163 -44.31 -1.09 19.54
N LYS A 164 -44.40 0.25 19.60
CA LYS A 164 -43.58 1.27 18.92
C LYS A 164 -42.30 0.68 18.29
N HIS A 165 -42.32 0.50 16.97
CA HIS A 165 -41.19 0.20 16.06
C HIS A 165 -39.96 1.14 16.18
N ARG A 166 -39.91 2.01 17.20
CA ARG A 166 -38.83 2.93 17.54
C ARG A 166 -37.63 2.21 18.13
N THR A 167 -37.82 1.20 18.99
CA THR A 167 -36.71 0.65 19.80
C THR A 167 -35.59 -0.02 18.97
N ALA A 168 -35.91 -0.78 17.92
CA ALA A 168 -34.90 -1.42 17.08
C ALA A 168 -34.19 -0.45 16.13
N LEU A 169 -34.90 0.54 15.59
CA LEU A 169 -34.30 1.60 14.78
C LEU A 169 -33.48 2.59 15.63
N ASP A 170 -33.91 2.86 16.86
CA ASP A 170 -33.15 3.67 17.82
C ASP A 170 -31.93 2.91 18.35
N ALA A 171 -32.02 1.57 18.49
CA ALA A 171 -30.86 0.72 18.75
C ALA A 171 -29.87 0.76 17.59
N LEU A 172 -30.34 0.69 16.33
CA LEU A 172 -29.48 0.83 15.15
C LEU A 172 -28.84 2.22 15.08
N LYS A 173 -29.59 3.30 15.37
CA LYS A 173 -29.02 4.65 15.47
C LYS A 173 -27.94 4.73 16.53
N LYS A 174 -28.17 4.20 17.73
CA LYS A 174 -27.16 4.14 18.80
C LYS A 174 -25.92 3.34 18.39
N ILE A 175 -26.11 2.20 17.71
CA ILE A 175 -24.98 1.39 17.19
C ILE A 175 -24.22 2.17 16.11
N ARG A 176 -24.91 2.88 15.22
CA ARG A 176 -24.30 3.75 14.21
C ARG A 176 -23.48 4.86 14.86
N ASP A 177 -24.05 5.55 15.82
CA ASP A 177 -23.41 6.70 16.46
C ASP A 177 -22.21 6.26 17.31
N LYS A 178 -22.29 5.08 17.95
CA LYS A 178 -21.14 4.44 18.60
C LYS A 178 -20.04 4.10 17.60
N ASN A 179 -20.38 3.45 16.49
CA ASN A 179 -19.41 3.11 15.44
C ASN A 179 -18.77 4.36 14.81
N ALA A 180 -19.53 5.45 14.64
CA ALA A 180 -19.02 6.71 14.14
C ALA A 180 -18.05 7.37 15.13
N ALA A 181 -18.37 7.32 16.43
CA ALA A 181 -17.49 7.82 17.48
C ALA A 181 -16.18 7.01 17.58
N GLU A 182 -16.26 5.68 17.56
CA GLU A 182 -15.08 4.80 17.54
C GLU A 182 -14.22 5.03 16.29
N GLN A 183 -14.85 5.26 15.12
CA GLN A 183 -14.13 5.59 13.90
C GLN A 183 -13.38 6.93 14.00
N ALA A 184 -14.04 7.97 14.54
CA ALA A 184 -13.39 9.26 14.74
C ALA A 184 -12.21 9.15 15.72
N GLN A 185 -12.35 8.32 16.76
CA GLN A 185 -11.27 8.07 17.72
C GLN A 185 -10.10 7.29 17.08
N LEU A 186 -10.38 6.29 16.25
CA LEU A 186 -9.36 5.55 15.49
C LEU A 186 -8.62 6.45 14.49
N GLN A 187 -9.34 7.33 13.78
CA GLN A 187 -8.71 8.29 12.88
C GLN A 187 -7.83 9.29 13.63
N ALA A 188 -8.31 9.84 14.75
CA ALA A 188 -7.47 10.71 15.58
C ALA A 188 -6.22 9.99 16.11
N ALA A 189 -6.33 8.70 16.44
CA ALA A 189 -5.19 7.88 16.86
C ALA A 189 -4.22 7.57 15.71
N SER A 190 -4.71 7.32 14.49
CA SER A 190 -3.84 7.12 13.32
C SER A 190 -3.12 8.39 12.90
N ASP A 191 -3.80 9.54 12.97
CA ASP A 191 -3.22 10.84 12.65
C ASP A 191 -2.11 11.18 13.66
N LEU A 192 -2.35 10.92 14.95
CA LEU A 192 -1.33 11.07 16.00
C LEU A 192 -0.13 10.13 15.80
N ALA A 193 -0.36 8.88 15.40
CA ALA A 193 0.71 7.92 15.15
C ALA A 193 1.56 8.28 13.91
N ALA A 194 0.93 8.81 12.86
CA ALA A 194 1.61 9.28 11.66
C ALA A 194 2.54 10.47 11.95
N ASP A 195 2.12 11.39 12.82
CA ASP A 195 2.94 12.53 13.25
C ASP A 195 4.13 12.11 14.14
N VAL A 196 3.93 11.12 15.02
CA VAL A 196 4.97 10.63 15.94
C VAL A 196 6.08 9.85 15.20
N ASP A 197 5.75 9.07 14.16
CA ASP A 197 6.74 8.25 13.45
C ASP A 197 7.65 9.09 12.52
N ALA A 198 7.08 10.12 11.86
CA ALA A 198 7.83 11.00 10.97
C ALA A 198 8.79 11.94 11.71
N GLN A 199 8.40 12.43 12.89
CA GLN A 199 9.26 13.27 13.74
C GLN A 199 10.30 12.42 14.48
N SER A 200 9.91 11.27 15.03
CA SER A 200 10.82 10.47 15.88
C SER A 200 11.95 9.81 15.11
N LEU A 201 11.72 9.33 13.87
CA LEU A 201 12.80 8.71 13.08
C LEU A 201 13.83 9.77 12.64
N ARG A 202 13.36 10.95 12.22
CA ARG A 202 14.22 12.05 11.76
C ARG A 202 15.02 12.65 12.90
N GLU A 203 14.43 12.78 14.08
CA GLU A 203 15.11 13.21 15.30
C GLU A 203 16.11 12.17 15.79
N LYS A 204 15.79 10.87 15.74
CA LYS A 204 16.71 9.78 16.08
C LYS A 204 17.90 9.72 15.12
N LEU A 205 17.67 9.89 13.82
CA LEU A 205 18.73 9.88 12.80
C LEU A 205 19.61 11.15 12.86
N LYS A 206 19.05 12.30 13.28
CA LYS A 206 19.81 13.53 13.55
C LYS A 206 20.62 13.43 14.86
N ALA A 207 20.03 12.89 15.92
CA ALA A 207 20.70 12.68 17.21
C ALA A 207 21.82 11.62 17.12
N ALA A 208 21.68 10.63 16.25
CA ALA A 208 22.73 9.65 15.95
C ALA A 208 23.80 10.17 14.97
N GLY A 209 23.70 11.40 14.47
CA GLY A 209 24.67 11.99 13.53
C GLY A 209 24.70 11.35 12.15
N ILE A 210 23.66 10.60 11.77
CA ILE A 210 23.59 9.83 10.50
C ILE A 210 23.11 10.71 9.34
N ILE A 211 22.23 11.67 9.60
CA ILE A 211 21.83 12.68 8.60
C ILE A 211 22.79 13.86 8.73
N ASP A 212 23.89 13.78 7.98
CA ASP A 212 24.82 14.89 7.78
C ASP A 212 24.23 15.88 6.78
N SER A 213 24.26 17.16 7.13
CA SER A 213 23.77 18.24 6.28
C SER A 213 24.81 18.55 5.20
N GLY A 214 24.80 17.76 4.11
CA GLY A 214 25.43 18.17 2.85
C GLY A 214 26.24 17.09 2.16
N HIS A 215 25.64 16.42 1.18
CA HIS A 215 26.38 15.71 0.14
C HIS A 215 26.90 16.74 -0.87
N SER A 216 28.05 17.36 -0.61
CA SER A 216 28.73 18.18 -1.63
C SER A 216 29.61 17.29 -2.52
N ALA A 217 29.80 17.73 -3.76
CA ALA A 217 30.67 17.07 -4.75
C ALA A 217 32.11 16.86 -4.25
N GLU A 218 32.53 17.61 -3.23
CA GLU A 218 33.83 17.54 -2.58
C GLU A 218 34.07 16.20 -1.86
N THR A 219 33.03 15.62 -1.24
CA THR A 219 33.13 14.33 -0.55
C THR A 219 33.29 13.16 -1.54
N VAL A 220 32.74 13.30 -2.74
CA VAL A 220 32.87 12.30 -3.82
C VAL A 220 34.27 12.36 -4.44
N LEU A 221 34.83 13.55 -4.64
CA LEU A 221 36.20 13.74 -5.12
C LEU A 221 37.24 13.22 -4.13
N GLN A 222 37.06 13.45 -2.82
CA GLN A 222 37.96 12.91 -1.79
C GLN A 222 37.96 11.37 -1.75
N ARG A 223 36.80 10.74 -1.95
CA ARG A 223 36.70 9.27 -2.00
C ARG A 223 37.39 8.69 -3.23
N ILE A 224 37.23 9.32 -4.39
CA ILE A 224 37.89 8.88 -5.64
C ILE A 224 39.41 9.09 -5.53
N ALA A 225 39.87 10.21 -4.97
CA ALA A 225 41.28 10.48 -4.75
C ALA A 225 41.94 9.46 -3.78
N ALA A 226 41.23 9.06 -2.71
CA ALA A 226 41.71 8.05 -1.77
C ALA A 226 41.83 6.64 -2.42
N GLN A 227 40.90 6.27 -3.32
CA GLN A 227 40.98 5.00 -4.05
C GLN A 227 42.14 4.96 -5.06
N VAL A 228 42.46 6.10 -5.69
CA VAL A 228 43.59 6.19 -6.63
C VAL A 228 44.95 6.14 -5.90
N ASN A 229 45.07 6.79 -4.75
CA ASN A 229 46.30 6.74 -3.94
C ASN A 229 46.54 5.35 -3.33
N ALA A 230 45.49 4.65 -2.90
CA ALA A 230 45.62 3.28 -2.38
C ALA A 230 46.02 2.25 -3.46
N ALA A 231 45.77 2.54 -4.75
CA ALA A 231 46.18 1.70 -5.87
C ALA A 231 47.58 2.04 -6.42
N SER A 232 48.21 3.11 -5.94
CA SER A 232 49.53 3.59 -6.40
C SER A 232 50.66 3.41 -5.37
N GLU A 233 50.41 2.70 -4.27
CA GLU A 233 51.45 2.12 -3.42
C GLU A 233 51.69 0.64 -3.77
N PRO A 234 52.56 0.31 -4.74
CA PRO A 234 53.21 -0.99 -4.76
C PRO A 234 54.26 -1.03 -3.65
N GLY A 235 54.18 -2.06 -2.81
CA GLY A 235 55.09 -2.30 -1.70
C GLY A 235 56.56 -2.24 -2.11
N ASN A 236 57.31 -1.51 -1.30
CA ASN A 236 58.76 -1.64 -1.13
C ASN A 236 59.05 -2.88 -0.28
#